data_AF-A0A1C5JJN6-F1
#
_entry.id   AF-A0A1C5JJN6-F1
#
_cell.length_a   1.000
_cell.length_b   1.000
_cell.length_c   1.000
_cell.angle_alpha   90.00
_cell.angle_beta   90.00
_cell.angle_gamma   90.00
#
_symmetry.space_group_name_H-M   'P 1'
#
loop_
_entity.id
_entity.type
_entity.pdbx_description
1 polymer ?
#
loop_
_entity_poly.entity_id
_entity_poly.type
_entity_poly.pdbx_seq_one_letter_code
_entity_poly.pdbx_strand_id
1 'polypeptide(L)'
;MDGPIQVQIFAPDGVLLARPPSPVATAGSRYLAAAGVGLNNGLDMVTGLHLTLPHQAATICSTGASADKSLRLISRCGLKVPSDLREFRSGTQAVQLAREAADRGELLELQFPPQDPQLRAAPARNSPELLTRLNNKTVLETLIAPEYLPRRQIATPAEVRRIVQQDRRPAVVKPAGTEVYSGIAIFTRRLQDRLNRSLFQQMEQVSDQWIVEEEVPFRTVWGIQFAITASGSVEYLGASVHLPQPTSTWTGCVMDDDQPPTELIEALTVGVRKASALGYRGYCSFDAGISRTGELRVIDPNFRVSGATTSVLHRSSLLGQHPCAMTTFFSLAPGVDAEPILAPFIDRGQLVVFMHYDPAMTDNGLFPATILGMVGASGRDSCGVLIAQIQRALGS
;
A
#
# COMPACT_ATOMS: atom_id res chain seq x y z
N MET A 1 1.21 -4.39 27.78
CA MET A 1 0.90 -4.60 26.35
C MET A 1 0.46 -3.27 25.81
N ASP A 2 1.27 -2.67 24.95
CA ASP A 2 0.93 -1.39 24.35
C ASP A 2 -0.21 -1.63 23.36
N GLY A 3 -1.27 -0.81 23.47
CA GLY A 3 -2.42 -0.89 22.57
C GLY A 3 -2.05 -0.53 21.12
N PRO A 4 -3.03 -0.48 20.20
CA PRO A 4 -2.79 -0.07 18.82
C PRO A 4 -2.10 1.30 18.79
N ILE A 5 -1.19 1.50 17.86
CA ILE A 5 -0.50 2.79 17.72
C ILE A 5 -1.52 3.89 17.44
N GLN A 6 -1.57 4.91 18.31
CA GLN A 6 -2.45 6.07 18.19
C GLN A 6 -1.58 7.31 17.91
N VAL A 7 -1.32 7.59 16.63
CA VAL A 7 -0.62 8.81 16.20
C VAL A 7 -1.60 9.69 15.46
N GLN A 8 -1.79 10.91 15.96
CA GLN A 8 -2.67 11.89 15.31
C GLN A 8 -1.97 12.48 14.09
N ILE A 9 -2.28 11.92 12.93
CA ILE A 9 -1.75 12.34 11.63
C ILE A 9 -2.76 13.19 10.87
N PHE A 10 -4.02 12.75 10.91
CA PHE A 10 -5.12 13.37 10.19
C PHE A 10 -5.62 14.62 10.90
N ALA A 11 -6.09 15.58 10.11
CA ALA A 11 -6.77 16.76 10.62
C ALA A 11 -8.07 16.36 11.35
N PRO A 12 -8.41 17.02 12.48
CA PRO A 12 -9.68 16.76 13.16
C PRO A 12 -10.93 17.01 12.31
N ASP A 13 -10.80 17.80 11.26
CA ASP A 13 -11.82 18.24 10.30
C ASP A 13 -11.48 17.82 8.85
N GLY A 14 -10.51 16.92 8.69
CA GLY A 14 -10.02 16.48 7.38
C GLY A 14 -10.95 15.45 6.75
N VAL A 15 -11.07 15.53 5.42
CA VAL A 15 -11.81 14.55 4.61
C VAL A 15 -10.80 13.72 3.81
N LEU A 16 -10.67 12.45 4.16
CA LEU A 16 -9.76 11.54 3.48
C LEU A 16 -10.32 11.10 2.12
N LEU A 17 -9.51 11.26 1.08
CA LEU A 17 -9.68 10.62 -0.22
C LEU A 17 -8.48 9.72 -0.51
N ALA A 18 -8.71 8.42 -0.41
CA ALA A 18 -7.70 7.40 -0.60
C ALA A 18 -7.78 6.68 -1.95
N ARG A 19 -8.73 7.05 -2.82
CA ARG A 19 -8.92 6.39 -4.12
C ARG A 19 -7.85 6.88 -5.10
N PRO A 20 -7.02 6.00 -5.70
CA PRO A 20 -6.12 6.43 -6.77
C PRO A 20 -6.92 6.91 -8.00
N PRO A 21 -6.43 7.92 -8.74
CA PRO A 21 -7.22 8.61 -9.76
C PRO A 21 -7.45 7.76 -11.03
N SER A 22 -6.58 6.79 -11.32
CA SER A 22 -6.62 6.02 -12.56
C SER A 22 -6.03 4.62 -12.41
N PRO A 23 -6.50 3.62 -13.20
CA PRO A 23 -5.88 2.30 -13.31
C PRO A 23 -4.39 2.32 -13.67
N VAL A 24 -3.97 3.27 -14.51
CA VAL A 24 -2.56 3.45 -14.91
C VAL A 24 -1.67 3.72 -13.70
N ALA A 25 -2.22 4.45 -12.74
CA ALA A 25 -1.60 4.76 -11.46
C ALA A 25 -1.44 3.50 -10.56
N THR A 26 -2.04 2.36 -10.93
CA THR A 26 -2.03 1.09 -10.20
C THR A 26 -1.59 -0.13 -11.02
N ALA A 27 -1.16 0.07 -12.27
CA ALA A 27 -0.77 -1.00 -13.16
C ALA A 27 0.30 -1.88 -12.49
N GLY A 28 0.09 -3.18 -12.30
CA GLY A 28 1.13 -4.08 -11.75
C GLY A 28 0.82 -4.78 -10.42
N SER A 29 -0.30 -4.47 -9.76
CA SER A 29 -0.83 -5.41 -8.76
C SER A 29 -1.69 -6.47 -9.47
N ARG A 30 -1.29 -7.75 -9.40
CA ARG A 30 -2.11 -8.87 -9.91
C ARG A 30 -3.51 -8.92 -9.27
N TYR A 31 -3.68 -8.35 -8.08
CA TYR A 31 -4.99 -8.20 -7.43
C TYR A 31 -5.88 -7.13 -8.10
N LEU A 32 -5.30 -6.19 -8.86
CA LEU A 32 -6.03 -5.15 -9.59
C LEU A 32 -6.05 -5.43 -11.11
N ALA A 33 -5.12 -6.23 -11.63
CA ALA A 33 -4.91 -6.41 -13.08
C ALA A 33 -5.65 -7.60 -13.73
N ALA A 34 -6.53 -8.31 -13.01
CA ALA A 34 -7.38 -9.32 -13.64
C ALA A 34 -8.49 -8.64 -14.48
N ALA A 35 -8.15 -8.35 -15.74
CA ALA A 35 -9.00 -7.94 -16.85
C ALA A 35 -9.88 -6.69 -16.64
N GLY A 36 -9.39 -5.53 -17.11
CA GLY A 36 -10.15 -4.32 -17.52
C GLY A 36 -11.06 -3.67 -16.47
N VAL A 37 -12.08 -4.40 -16.04
CA VAL A 37 -13.05 -4.06 -14.99
C VAL A 37 -12.49 -4.38 -13.59
N GLY A 38 -11.58 -5.36 -13.46
CA GLY A 38 -10.85 -5.65 -12.21
C GLY A 38 -9.95 -4.50 -11.73
N LEU A 39 -9.56 -3.59 -12.62
CA LEU A 39 -8.69 -2.45 -12.28
C LEU A 39 -9.43 -1.40 -11.46
N ASN A 40 -10.68 -1.09 -11.79
CA ASN A 40 -11.49 -0.13 -11.03
C ASN A 40 -11.83 -0.66 -9.64
N ASN A 41 -12.13 -1.97 -9.54
CA ASN A 41 -12.26 -2.64 -8.26
C ASN A 41 -11.03 -2.47 -7.39
N GLY A 42 -9.87 -2.53 -8.01
CA GLY A 42 -8.63 -2.28 -7.31
C GLY A 42 -8.46 -0.87 -6.75
N LEU A 43 -8.87 0.15 -7.51
CA LEU A 43 -8.83 1.55 -7.05
C LEU A 43 -9.77 1.77 -5.85
N ASP A 44 -10.97 1.21 -5.94
CA ASP A 44 -12.03 1.40 -4.97
C ASP A 44 -11.70 0.63 -3.67
N MET A 45 -11.14 -0.58 -3.79
CA MET A 45 -10.65 -1.39 -2.67
C MET A 45 -9.62 -0.66 -1.79
N VAL A 46 -8.75 0.17 -2.38
CA VAL A 46 -7.75 0.93 -1.61
C VAL A 46 -8.39 1.83 -0.56
N THR A 47 -9.61 2.33 -0.81
CA THR A 47 -10.33 3.13 0.20
C THR A 47 -10.66 2.33 1.45
N GLY A 48 -10.91 1.02 1.32
CA GLY A 48 -11.13 0.12 2.45
C GLY A 48 -9.88 -0.11 3.31
N LEU A 49 -8.67 -0.06 2.72
CA LEU A 49 -7.41 -0.20 3.46
C LEU A 49 -7.19 0.91 4.49
N HIS A 50 -7.90 2.02 4.32
CA HIS A 50 -7.78 3.20 5.15
C HIS A 50 -8.85 3.28 6.25
N LEU A 51 -9.89 2.46 6.21
CA LEU A 51 -11.05 2.59 7.11
C LEU A 51 -10.70 2.42 8.59
N THR A 52 -9.63 1.71 8.90
CA THR A 52 -9.25 1.39 10.28
C THR A 52 -8.07 2.22 10.79
N LEU A 53 -7.69 3.29 10.07
CA LEU A 53 -6.61 4.17 10.53
C LEU A 53 -7.10 5.07 11.67
N PRO A 54 -6.24 5.36 12.66
CA PRO A 54 -6.63 6.11 13.84
C PRO A 54 -6.88 7.59 13.51
N HIS A 55 -7.77 8.22 14.28
CA HIS A 55 -8.05 9.66 14.27
C HIS A 55 -8.58 10.25 12.95
N GLN A 56 -9.19 9.43 12.09
CA GLN A 56 -9.93 9.91 10.94
C GLN A 56 -11.28 10.50 11.36
N ALA A 57 -11.57 11.72 10.90
CA ALA A 57 -12.86 12.36 11.13
C ALA A 57 -13.89 11.94 10.07
N ALA A 58 -13.55 12.15 8.79
CA ALA A 58 -14.38 11.84 7.65
C ALA A 58 -13.59 11.11 6.55
N THR A 59 -14.23 10.14 5.88
CA THR A 59 -13.60 9.39 4.78
C THR A 59 -14.56 9.22 3.61
N ILE A 60 -14.09 9.53 2.40
CA ILE A 60 -14.76 9.15 1.16
C ILE A 60 -14.39 7.70 0.83
N CYS A 61 -15.35 6.79 0.95
CA CYS A 61 -15.11 5.35 0.89
C CYS A 61 -16.03 4.65 -0.13
N SER A 62 -15.54 3.59 -0.74
CA SER A 62 -16.39 2.76 -1.58
C SER A 62 -17.40 2.00 -0.75
N THR A 63 -18.65 1.97 -1.21
CA THR A 63 -19.72 1.07 -0.73
C THR A 63 -19.32 -0.40 -0.70
N GLY A 64 -18.37 -0.83 -1.54
CA GLY A 64 -17.77 -2.17 -1.45
C GLY A 64 -17.07 -2.43 -0.12
N ALA A 65 -16.46 -1.40 0.47
CA ALA A 65 -15.74 -1.48 1.74
C ALA A 65 -16.58 -1.05 2.95
N SER A 66 -17.58 -0.20 2.77
CA SER A 66 -18.42 0.36 3.84
C SER A 66 -19.79 -0.30 3.99
N ALA A 67 -20.14 -1.32 3.19
CA ALA A 67 -21.38 -2.07 3.39
C ALA A 67 -21.48 -2.66 4.80
N ASP A 68 -22.70 -2.78 5.34
CA ASP A 68 -22.96 -3.27 6.70
C ASP A 68 -22.20 -4.56 7.05
N LYS A 69 -22.16 -5.52 6.12
CA LYS A 69 -21.44 -6.79 6.33
C LYS A 69 -19.92 -6.60 6.50
N SER A 70 -19.33 -5.64 5.78
CA SER A 70 -17.92 -5.28 5.90
C SER A 70 -17.65 -4.57 7.24
N LEU A 71 -18.52 -3.63 7.62
CA LEU A 71 -18.38 -2.91 8.89
C LEU A 71 -18.59 -3.82 10.11
N ARG A 72 -19.50 -4.81 10.04
CA ARG A 72 -19.66 -5.81 11.11
C ARG A 72 -18.41 -6.64 11.33
N LEU A 73 -17.74 -7.10 10.26
CA LEU A 73 -16.47 -7.82 10.36
C LEU A 73 -15.38 -7.00 11.04
N ILE A 74 -15.22 -5.73 10.63
CA ILE A 74 -14.24 -4.81 11.22
C ILE A 74 -14.57 -4.57 12.71
N SER A 75 -15.84 -4.30 13.02
CA SER A 75 -16.32 -4.09 14.39
C SER A 75 -16.12 -5.31 15.29
N ARG A 76 -16.35 -6.53 14.77
CA ARG A 76 -16.11 -7.79 15.50
C ARG A 76 -14.64 -7.97 15.88
N CYS A 77 -13.72 -7.44 15.06
CA CYS A 77 -12.29 -7.42 15.37
C CYS A 77 -11.91 -6.33 16.39
N GLY A 78 -12.87 -5.57 16.93
CA GLY A 78 -12.64 -4.47 17.86
C GLY A 78 -12.04 -3.23 17.19
N LEU A 79 -12.02 -3.17 15.86
CA LEU A 79 -11.47 -2.04 15.12
C LEU A 79 -12.55 -0.97 14.92
N LYS A 80 -12.11 0.29 14.93
CA LYS A 80 -12.98 1.45 14.72
C LYS A 80 -12.87 1.94 13.28
N VAL A 81 -13.96 2.51 12.81
CA VAL A 81 -14.06 3.23 11.54
C VAL A 81 -14.48 4.69 11.79
N PRO A 82 -14.25 5.62 10.85
CA PRO A 82 -14.76 6.98 10.92
C PRO A 82 -16.28 7.02 11.12
N SER A 83 -16.77 8.04 11.83
CA SER A 83 -18.21 8.25 11.99
C SER A 83 -18.86 8.94 10.78
N ASP A 84 -18.11 9.74 10.02
CA ASP A 84 -18.57 10.33 8.76
C ASP A 84 -18.00 9.52 7.57
N LEU A 85 -18.83 8.62 7.04
CA LEU A 85 -18.53 7.85 5.84
C LEU A 85 -19.31 8.43 4.67
N ARG A 86 -18.58 8.93 3.67
CA ARG A 86 -19.15 9.50 2.43
C ARG A 86 -19.00 8.48 1.32
N GLU A 87 -20.08 7.76 1.08
CA GLU A 87 -20.02 6.53 0.31
C GLU A 87 -20.16 6.76 -1.19
N PHE A 88 -19.40 6.02 -1.99
CA PHE A 88 -19.52 6.01 -3.45
C PHE A 88 -19.62 4.59 -4.02
N ARG A 89 -20.26 4.46 -5.18
CA ARG A 89 -20.36 3.21 -5.96
C ARG A 89 -19.51 3.21 -7.22
N SER A 90 -19.05 4.38 -7.66
CA SER A 90 -18.19 4.55 -8.83
C SER A 90 -17.13 5.63 -8.63
N GLY A 91 -16.05 5.57 -9.43
CA GLY A 91 -14.98 6.57 -9.39
C GLY A 91 -15.44 8.00 -9.68
N THR A 92 -16.44 8.17 -10.54
CA THR A 92 -17.04 9.48 -10.82
C THR A 92 -17.71 10.08 -9.58
N GLN A 93 -18.46 9.26 -8.83
CA GLN A 93 -19.05 9.68 -7.55
C GLN A 93 -17.99 10.01 -6.51
N ALA A 94 -16.89 9.25 -6.44
CA ALA A 94 -15.78 9.57 -5.54
C ALA A 94 -15.20 10.97 -5.80
N VAL A 95 -14.98 11.31 -7.09
CA VAL A 95 -14.51 12.65 -7.49
C VAL A 95 -15.54 13.72 -7.17
N GLN A 96 -16.83 13.46 -7.41
CA GLN A 96 -17.90 14.38 -7.08
C GLN A 96 -17.95 14.70 -5.57
N LEU A 97 -17.93 13.68 -4.71
CA LEU A 97 -17.93 13.87 -3.25
C LEU A 97 -16.71 14.66 -2.78
N ALA A 98 -15.55 14.44 -3.39
CA ALA A 98 -14.34 15.19 -3.08
C ALA A 98 -14.46 16.67 -3.51
N ARG A 99 -15.08 16.95 -4.66
CA ARG A 99 -15.34 18.32 -5.12
C ARG A 99 -16.32 19.03 -4.20
N GLU A 100 -17.41 18.36 -3.84
CA GLU A 100 -18.39 18.90 -2.90
C GLU A 100 -17.76 19.20 -1.54
N ALA A 101 -16.81 18.38 -1.08
CA ALA A 101 -16.04 18.65 0.14
C ALA A 101 -15.15 19.89 -0.01
N ALA A 102 -14.42 19.98 -1.12
CA ALA A 102 -13.60 21.16 -1.43
C ALA A 102 -14.44 22.45 -1.55
N ASP A 103 -15.62 22.39 -2.17
CA ASP A 103 -16.52 23.52 -2.35
C ASP A 103 -17.14 24.01 -1.03
N ARG A 104 -17.27 23.10 -0.04
CA ARG A 104 -17.61 23.45 1.35
C ARG A 104 -16.43 24.03 2.14
N GLY A 105 -15.23 24.10 1.55
CA GLY A 105 -14.02 24.58 2.20
C GLY A 105 -13.38 23.55 3.15
N GLU A 106 -13.74 22.27 3.06
CA GLU A 106 -13.16 21.22 3.89
C GLU A 106 -11.72 20.91 3.44
N LEU A 107 -10.83 20.60 4.39
CA LEU A 107 -9.45 20.25 4.08
C LEU A 107 -9.38 18.82 3.52
N LEU A 108 -8.89 18.67 2.29
CA LEU A 108 -8.72 17.35 1.69
C LEU A 108 -7.44 16.68 2.20
N GLU A 109 -7.56 15.42 2.60
CA GLU A 109 -6.44 14.55 2.91
C GLU A 109 -6.25 13.55 1.78
N LEU A 110 -5.39 13.91 0.84
CA LEU A 110 -5.13 13.15 -0.37
C LEU A 110 -4.03 12.10 -0.11
N GLN A 111 -4.28 10.84 -0.48
CA GLN A 111 -3.24 9.79 -0.49
C GLN A 111 -2.56 9.66 -1.86
N PHE A 112 -3.26 10.11 -2.90
CA PHE A 112 -2.80 10.14 -4.28
C PHE A 112 -3.14 11.51 -4.84
N PRO A 113 -2.26 12.11 -5.66
CA PRO A 113 -2.58 13.38 -6.29
C PRO A 113 -3.73 13.17 -7.28
N PRO A 114 -4.75 14.03 -7.27
CA PRO A 114 -5.87 13.93 -8.19
C PRO A 114 -5.46 14.37 -9.61
N GLN A 115 -6.14 13.80 -10.60
CA GLN A 115 -6.08 14.28 -11.99
C GLN A 115 -7.07 15.43 -12.25
N ASP A 116 -8.08 15.56 -11.38
CA ASP A 116 -9.11 16.56 -11.48
C ASP A 116 -8.56 17.97 -11.19
N PRO A 117 -8.68 18.94 -12.13
CA PRO A 117 -8.10 20.28 -11.94
C PRO A 117 -8.65 21.04 -10.74
N GLN A 118 -9.93 20.86 -10.39
CA GLN A 118 -10.54 21.53 -9.23
C GLN A 118 -9.97 20.95 -7.95
N LEU A 119 -9.86 19.62 -7.84
CA LEU A 119 -9.24 18.97 -6.67
C LEU A 119 -7.75 19.27 -6.56
N ARG A 120 -7.05 19.48 -7.69
CA ARG A 120 -5.64 19.88 -7.66
C ARG A 120 -5.43 21.29 -7.09
N ALA A 121 -6.38 22.18 -7.31
CA ALA A 121 -6.35 23.55 -6.79
C ALA A 121 -6.97 23.68 -5.40
N ALA A 122 -7.64 22.64 -4.90
CA ALA A 122 -8.32 22.66 -3.61
C ALA A 122 -7.33 22.71 -2.43
N PRO A 123 -7.72 23.29 -1.29
CA PRO A 123 -6.97 23.18 -0.04
C PRO A 123 -6.78 21.70 0.34
N ALA A 124 -5.53 21.26 0.41
CA ALA A 124 -5.19 19.90 0.80
C ALA A 124 -4.06 19.89 1.83
N ARG A 125 -4.08 18.89 2.72
CA ARG A 125 -3.04 18.71 3.74
C ARG A 125 -1.65 18.59 3.12
N ASN A 126 -1.55 17.78 2.06
CA ASN A 126 -0.37 17.67 1.21
C ASN A 126 -0.77 18.14 -0.18
N SER A 127 0.02 19.04 -0.78
CA SER A 127 -0.28 19.45 -2.15
C SER A 127 -0.14 18.26 -3.12
N PRO A 128 -0.93 18.20 -4.19
CA PRO A 128 -0.77 17.20 -5.23
C PRO A 128 0.67 17.11 -5.75
N GLU A 129 1.35 18.25 -5.95
CA GLU A 129 2.73 18.32 -6.45
C GLU A 129 3.72 17.68 -5.47
N LEU A 130 3.51 17.87 -4.17
CA LEU A 130 4.33 17.24 -3.14
C LEU A 130 4.13 15.73 -3.13
N LEU A 131 2.89 15.25 -3.25
CA LEU A 131 2.58 13.82 -3.31
C LEU A 131 3.18 13.17 -4.57
N THR A 132 3.06 13.81 -5.74
CA THR A 132 3.69 13.35 -6.98
C THR A 132 5.20 13.26 -6.82
N ARG A 133 5.83 14.30 -6.27
CA ARG A 133 7.29 14.35 -6.07
C ARG A 133 7.77 13.25 -5.13
N LEU A 134 7.13 13.09 -3.97
CA LEU A 134 7.57 12.15 -2.93
C LEU A 134 7.28 10.69 -3.27
N ASN A 135 6.26 10.40 -4.08
CA ASN A 135 5.99 9.03 -4.55
C ASN A 135 6.71 8.69 -5.86
N ASN A 136 7.46 9.63 -6.46
CA ASN A 136 8.36 9.32 -7.57
C ASN A 136 9.65 8.68 -7.02
N LYS A 137 9.98 7.47 -7.47
CA LYS A 137 11.15 6.70 -7.01
C LYS A 137 12.49 7.42 -7.19
N THR A 138 12.59 8.40 -8.08
CA THR A 138 13.79 9.24 -8.23
C THR A 138 14.07 10.10 -6.98
N VAL A 139 13.05 10.35 -6.15
CA VAL A 139 13.20 11.15 -4.92
C VAL A 139 14.17 10.51 -3.93
N LEU A 140 14.38 9.19 -4.00
CA LEU A 140 15.32 8.48 -3.12
C LEU A 140 16.72 9.10 -3.16
N GLU A 141 17.18 9.58 -4.32
CA GLU A 141 18.48 10.24 -4.48
C GLU A 141 18.62 11.54 -3.68
N THR A 142 17.49 12.15 -3.29
CA THR A 142 17.44 13.37 -2.48
C THR A 142 17.22 13.08 -1.00
N LEU A 143 16.48 12.01 -0.69
CA LEU A 143 16.09 11.67 0.68
C LEU A 143 17.15 10.80 1.37
N ILE A 144 17.66 9.80 0.66
CA ILE A 144 18.47 8.72 1.23
C ILE A 144 19.93 8.90 0.82
N ALA A 145 20.84 8.52 1.72
CA ALA A 145 22.27 8.60 1.44
C ALA A 145 22.68 7.58 0.35
N PRO A 146 23.58 7.94 -0.59
CA PRO A 146 23.88 7.10 -1.76
C PRO A 146 24.35 5.68 -1.44
N GLU A 147 25.02 5.46 -0.30
CA GLU A 147 25.50 4.17 0.16
C GLU A 147 24.38 3.15 0.44
N TYR A 148 23.16 3.63 0.71
CA TYR A 148 21.97 2.79 0.87
C TYR A 148 21.20 2.61 -0.45
N LEU A 149 21.63 3.22 -1.55
CA LEU A 149 20.94 3.11 -2.83
C LEU A 149 21.63 2.06 -3.71
N PRO A 150 20.87 1.09 -4.25
CA PRO A 150 21.38 0.30 -5.35
C PRO A 150 21.75 1.19 -6.54
N ARG A 151 22.81 0.79 -7.25
CA ARG A 151 23.28 1.48 -8.46
C ARG A 151 22.13 1.60 -9.45
N ARG A 152 21.84 2.84 -9.84
CA ARG A 152 20.70 3.15 -10.70
C ARG A 152 21.01 4.30 -11.63
N GLN A 153 20.23 4.39 -12.70
CA GLN A 153 20.23 5.52 -13.62
C GLN A 153 18.83 5.77 -14.17
N ILE A 154 18.56 7.02 -14.55
CA ILE A 154 17.39 7.37 -15.34
C ILE A 154 17.69 7.09 -16.82
N ALA A 155 16.71 6.50 -17.50
CA ALA A 155 16.79 6.13 -18.90
C ALA A 155 15.42 6.36 -19.58
N THR A 156 15.46 6.63 -20.87
CA THR A 156 14.29 6.59 -21.75
C THR A 156 13.93 5.13 -22.09
N PRO A 157 12.68 4.86 -22.54
CA PRO A 157 12.26 3.57 -23.11
C PRO A 157 13.25 2.95 -24.11
N ALA A 158 13.81 3.76 -25.01
CA ALA A 158 14.78 3.30 -26.00
C ALA A 158 16.11 2.90 -25.36
N GLU A 159 16.59 3.69 -24.39
CA GLU A 159 17.80 3.38 -23.64
C GLU A 159 17.65 2.16 -22.76
N VAL A 160 16.50 1.95 -22.10
CA VAL A 160 16.22 0.73 -21.34
C VAL A 160 16.40 -0.49 -22.24
N ARG A 161 15.80 -0.50 -23.44
CA ARG A 161 15.96 -1.62 -24.39
C ARG A 161 17.43 -1.83 -24.76
N ARG A 162 18.16 -0.75 -25.03
CA ARG A 162 19.59 -0.80 -25.35
C ARG A 162 20.41 -1.37 -24.19
N ILE A 163 20.21 -0.87 -22.97
CA ILE A 163 20.91 -1.31 -21.76
C ILE A 163 20.63 -2.79 -21.51
N VAL A 164 19.37 -3.21 -21.55
CA VAL A 164 18.98 -4.62 -21.34
C VAL A 164 19.57 -5.55 -22.41
N GLN A 165 19.75 -5.08 -23.65
CA GLN A 165 20.36 -5.86 -24.72
C GLN A 165 21.89 -5.95 -24.60
N GLN A 166 22.55 -4.87 -24.19
CA GLN A 166 24.01 -4.75 -24.14
C GLN A 166 24.59 -5.23 -22.81
N ASP A 167 23.95 -4.88 -21.70
CA ASP A 167 24.33 -5.23 -20.34
C ASP A 167 23.50 -6.41 -19.87
N ARG A 168 24.17 -7.56 -19.69
CA ARG A 168 23.53 -8.80 -19.22
C ARG A 168 23.45 -8.90 -17.70
N ARG A 169 23.89 -7.89 -16.95
CA ARG A 169 23.77 -7.90 -15.49
C ARG A 169 22.29 -7.88 -15.07
N PRO A 170 21.93 -8.63 -14.01
CA PRO A 170 20.59 -8.58 -13.44
C PRO A 170 20.22 -7.16 -13.01
N ALA A 171 19.10 -6.66 -13.50
CA ALA A 171 18.59 -5.34 -13.22
C ALA A 171 17.08 -5.36 -13.04
N VAL A 172 16.57 -4.31 -12.42
CA VAL A 172 15.15 -4.03 -12.22
C VAL A 172 14.84 -2.72 -12.93
N VAL A 173 13.81 -2.76 -13.76
CA VAL A 173 13.30 -1.62 -14.52
C VAL A 173 12.02 -1.16 -13.84
N LYS A 174 11.96 0.13 -13.48
CA LYS A 174 10.82 0.75 -12.77
C LYS A 174 10.40 2.03 -13.50
N PRO A 175 9.11 2.30 -13.71
CA PRO A 175 8.68 3.56 -14.30
C PRO A 175 9.03 4.74 -13.37
N ALA A 176 9.28 5.91 -13.98
CA ALA A 176 9.68 7.14 -13.30
C ALA A 176 9.16 8.38 -14.05
N GLY A 177 9.24 9.56 -13.43
CA GLY A 177 8.91 10.84 -14.10
C GLY A 177 7.42 11.08 -14.35
N THR A 178 6.57 10.09 -14.14
CA THR A 178 5.12 10.15 -14.28
C THR A 178 4.44 9.58 -13.03
N GLU A 179 3.12 9.77 -12.93
CA GLU A 179 2.27 9.29 -11.84
C GLU A 179 2.08 7.76 -11.87
N VAL A 180 3.11 6.99 -11.49
CA VAL A 180 2.99 5.53 -11.28
C VAL A 180 3.12 5.19 -9.80
N TYR A 181 1.99 4.95 -9.14
CA TYR A 181 1.92 4.64 -7.70
C TYR A 181 1.94 3.14 -7.40
N SER A 182 1.78 2.31 -8.42
CA SER A 182 2.03 0.88 -8.32
C SER A 182 3.53 0.64 -8.19
N GLY A 183 3.94 -0.16 -7.20
CA GLY A 183 5.32 -0.60 -7.01
C GLY A 183 5.82 -1.54 -8.11
N ILE A 184 5.66 -1.15 -9.39
CA ILE A 184 6.09 -1.93 -10.55
C ILE A 184 7.60 -2.06 -10.52
N ALA A 185 8.03 -3.31 -10.54
CA ALA A 185 9.41 -3.71 -10.76
C ALA A 185 9.43 -4.79 -11.85
N ILE A 186 10.17 -4.54 -12.93
CA ILE A 186 10.33 -5.52 -14.02
C ILE A 186 11.77 -6.01 -14.01
N PHE A 187 11.97 -7.28 -13.64
CA PHE A 187 13.29 -7.89 -13.63
C PHE A 187 13.76 -8.16 -15.07
N THR A 188 14.94 -7.68 -15.45
CA THR A 188 15.43 -7.71 -16.83
C THR A 188 15.64 -9.12 -17.37
N ARG A 189 16.09 -10.06 -16.53
CA ARG A 189 16.17 -11.49 -16.86
C ARG A 189 14.82 -12.09 -17.28
N ARG A 190 13.72 -11.45 -16.90
CA ARG A 190 12.36 -11.85 -17.23
C ARG A 190 11.75 -11.01 -18.35
N LEU A 191 12.43 -10.00 -18.90
CA LEU A 191 11.94 -9.25 -20.07
C LEU A 191 11.85 -10.10 -21.35
N GLN A 192 12.53 -11.25 -21.38
CA GLN A 192 12.34 -12.24 -22.42
C GLN A 192 10.96 -12.93 -22.30
N ASP A 193 10.38 -12.99 -21.10
CA ASP A 193 9.05 -13.54 -20.86
C ASP A 193 7.98 -12.63 -21.46
N ARG A 194 7.02 -13.23 -22.18
CA ARG A 194 5.93 -12.51 -22.86
C ARG A 194 5.17 -11.54 -21.94
N LEU A 195 4.91 -11.95 -20.69
CA LEU A 195 4.18 -11.14 -19.70
C LEU A 195 4.92 -9.86 -19.31
N ASN A 196 6.20 -9.96 -18.97
CA ASN A 196 6.99 -8.78 -18.56
C ASN A 196 7.28 -7.86 -19.74
N ARG A 197 7.47 -8.43 -20.95
CA ARG A 197 7.59 -7.65 -22.17
C ARG A 197 6.31 -6.85 -22.46
N SER A 198 5.16 -7.48 -22.33
CA SER A 198 3.87 -6.82 -22.51
C SER A 198 3.64 -5.73 -21.45
N LEU A 199 3.98 -6.01 -20.19
CA LEU A 199 3.88 -5.02 -19.11
C LEU A 199 4.78 -3.81 -19.38
N PHE A 200 6.03 -4.05 -19.79
CA PHE A 200 6.95 -2.98 -20.17
C PHE A 200 6.39 -2.14 -21.33
N GLN A 201 5.92 -2.77 -22.41
CA GLN A 201 5.32 -2.08 -23.55
C GLN A 201 4.10 -1.23 -23.19
N GLN A 202 3.25 -1.72 -22.28
CA GLN A 202 2.10 -0.96 -21.78
C GLN A 202 2.55 0.26 -20.97
N MET A 203 3.56 0.09 -20.12
CA MET A 203 4.05 1.16 -19.24
C MET A 203 4.86 2.23 -19.99
N GLU A 204 5.48 1.89 -21.11
CA GLU A 204 6.15 2.88 -21.97
C GLU A 204 5.16 3.87 -22.61
N GLN A 205 3.86 3.55 -22.64
CA GLN A 205 2.83 4.48 -23.11
C GLN A 205 2.49 5.58 -22.09
N VAL A 206 2.88 5.39 -20.83
CA VAL A 206 2.49 6.28 -19.71
C VAL A 206 3.68 6.94 -19.03
N SER A 207 4.89 6.43 -19.27
CA SER A 207 6.15 6.84 -18.64
C SER A 207 7.25 6.98 -19.69
N ASP A 208 7.74 8.21 -19.89
CA ASP A 208 8.88 8.55 -20.76
C ASP A 208 10.23 8.45 -20.03
N GLN A 209 10.20 8.40 -18.70
CA GLN A 209 11.37 8.16 -17.85
C GLN A 209 11.25 6.83 -17.12
N TRP A 210 12.38 6.18 -16.94
CA TRP A 210 12.51 4.89 -16.28
C TRP A 210 13.76 4.85 -15.42
N ILE A 211 13.68 4.14 -14.30
CA ILE A 211 14.84 3.78 -13.49
C ILE A 211 15.31 2.39 -13.94
N VAL A 212 16.58 2.29 -14.33
CA VAL A 212 17.30 1.03 -14.45
C VAL A 212 18.19 0.89 -13.24
N GLU A 213 17.86 -0.05 -12.36
CA GLU A 213 18.50 -0.28 -11.06
C GLU A 213 19.11 -1.69 -11.02
N GLU A 214 20.24 -1.88 -10.33
CA GLU A 214 20.78 -3.22 -10.11
C GLU A 214 19.81 -4.12 -9.33
N GLU A 215 19.67 -5.39 -9.73
CA GLU A 215 18.89 -6.37 -8.96
C GLU A 215 19.68 -6.76 -7.71
N VAL A 216 19.23 -6.28 -6.54
CA VAL A 216 19.83 -6.65 -5.26
C VAL A 216 19.31 -8.02 -4.82
N PRO A 217 20.18 -9.01 -4.60
CA PRO A 217 19.77 -10.32 -4.08
C PRO A 217 19.52 -10.21 -2.57
N PHE A 218 18.33 -9.77 -2.19
CA PHE A 218 17.94 -9.64 -0.78
C PHE A 218 17.89 -10.99 -0.06
N ARG A 219 18.34 -10.98 1.20
CA ARG A 219 18.02 -12.01 2.19
C ARG A 219 16.66 -11.71 2.83
N THR A 220 16.47 -10.45 3.23
CA THR A 220 15.24 -9.95 3.86
C THR A 220 14.92 -8.58 3.27
N VAL A 221 13.63 -8.33 3.02
CA VAL A 221 13.09 -7.01 2.68
C VAL A 221 12.04 -6.67 3.73
N TRP A 222 12.17 -5.49 4.33
CA TRP A 222 11.24 -4.92 5.28
C TRP A 222 10.47 -3.76 4.64
N GLY A 223 9.18 -3.67 4.96
CA GLY A 223 8.41 -2.44 4.83
C GLY A 223 8.51 -1.65 6.13
N ILE A 224 9.34 -0.62 6.15
CA ILE A 224 9.68 0.18 7.35
C ILE A 224 8.75 1.39 7.40
N GLN A 225 7.94 1.50 8.46
CA GLN A 225 6.81 2.43 8.55
C GLN A 225 7.14 3.63 9.45
N PHE A 226 6.73 4.82 9.00
CA PHE A 226 6.88 6.09 9.69
C PHE A 226 5.57 6.90 9.65
N ALA A 227 5.48 7.85 10.57
CA ALA A 227 4.48 8.91 10.57
C ALA A 227 5.16 10.28 10.63
N ILE A 228 4.56 11.26 9.95
CA ILE A 228 4.86 12.68 10.15
C ILE A 228 3.58 13.35 10.66
N THR A 229 3.57 13.68 11.96
CA THR A 229 2.44 14.32 12.65
C THR A 229 2.17 15.71 12.09
N ALA A 230 1.01 16.30 12.40
CA ALA A 230 0.67 17.68 12.01
C ALA A 230 1.76 18.71 12.36
N SER A 231 2.46 18.54 13.49
CA SER A 231 3.57 19.39 13.94
C SER A 231 4.85 19.27 13.09
N GLY A 232 4.94 18.23 12.23
CA GLY A 232 6.17 17.87 11.51
C GLY A 232 7.06 16.89 12.27
N SER A 233 6.67 16.44 13.47
CA SER A 233 7.41 15.43 14.22
C SER A 233 7.38 14.08 13.50
N VAL A 234 8.54 13.44 13.42
CA VAL A 234 8.76 12.16 12.75
C VAL A 234 8.74 11.04 13.77
N GLU A 235 7.91 10.03 13.54
CA GLU A 235 7.78 8.86 14.40
C GLU A 235 8.05 7.58 13.60
N TYR A 236 8.89 6.70 14.15
CA TYR A 236 9.05 5.35 13.64
C TYR A 236 7.95 4.46 14.23
N LEU A 237 7.18 3.79 13.36
CA LEU A 237 6.00 3.01 13.78
C LEU A 237 6.30 1.52 13.94
N GLY A 238 7.34 1.02 13.28
CA GLY A 238 7.68 -0.40 13.23
C GLY A 238 8.00 -0.87 11.82
N ALA A 239 8.25 -2.16 11.67
CA ALA A 239 8.52 -2.79 10.39
C ALA A 239 7.83 -4.16 10.28
N SER A 240 7.70 -4.62 9.05
CA SER A 240 7.23 -5.97 8.72
C SER A 240 8.09 -6.54 7.60
N VAL A 241 8.37 -7.83 7.63
CA VAL A 241 9.07 -8.53 6.54
C VAL A 241 8.10 -8.81 5.40
N HIS A 242 8.51 -8.55 4.16
CA HIS A 242 7.74 -8.91 2.98
C HIS A 242 7.69 -10.43 2.83
N LEU A 243 6.51 -10.98 2.53
CA LEU A 243 6.42 -12.39 2.16
C LEU A 243 7.22 -12.63 0.85
N PRO A 244 7.92 -13.77 0.70
CA PRO A 244 8.68 -14.07 -0.50
C PRO A 244 7.82 -13.92 -1.76
N GLN A 245 8.30 -13.13 -2.71
CA GLN A 245 7.52 -12.81 -3.91
C GLN A 245 8.10 -13.55 -5.13
N PRO A 246 7.35 -14.48 -5.75
CA PRO A 246 7.72 -15.02 -7.06
C PRO A 246 7.54 -13.96 -8.18
N THR A 247 6.75 -12.92 -7.95
CA THR A 247 6.38 -11.85 -8.88
C THR A 247 6.61 -10.47 -8.25
N SER A 248 6.58 -9.39 -9.02
CA SER A 248 6.75 -8.00 -8.52
C SER A 248 5.51 -7.42 -7.82
N THR A 249 4.68 -8.25 -7.18
CA THR A 249 3.45 -7.81 -6.51
C THR A 249 3.53 -8.16 -5.03
N TRP A 250 3.19 -7.21 -4.17
CA TRP A 250 3.04 -7.44 -2.74
C TRP A 250 1.86 -8.36 -2.45
N THR A 251 2.13 -9.48 -1.77
CA THR A 251 1.14 -10.52 -1.41
C THR A 251 0.80 -10.54 0.08
N GLY A 252 1.53 -9.76 0.87
CA GLY A 252 1.42 -9.77 2.32
C GLY A 252 2.74 -9.45 3.02
N CYS A 253 2.68 -9.44 4.34
CA CYS A 253 3.84 -9.26 5.21
C CYS A 253 3.74 -10.14 6.45
N VAL A 254 4.85 -10.32 7.13
CA VAL A 254 4.93 -11.00 8.42
C VAL A 254 5.62 -10.08 9.43
N MET A 255 5.12 -10.10 10.65
CA MET A 255 5.71 -9.45 11.80
C MET A 255 6.07 -10.54 12.82
N ASP A 256 7.36 -10.64 13.08
CA ASP A 256 8.00 -11.50 14.07
C ASP A 256 9.30 -10.81 14.54
N ASP A 257 10.23 -11.56 15.10
CA ASP A 257 11.47 -11.03 15.66
C ASP A 257 12.47 -10.52 14.59
N ASP A 258 12.20 -10.69 13.29
CA ASP A 258 13.05 -10.20 12.21
C ASP A 258 12.85 -8.70 11.98
N GLN A 259 13.69 -7.90 12.65
CA GLN A 259 13.65 -6.44 12.61
C GLN A 259 14.81 -5.85 11.78
N PRO A 260 14.59 -4.71 11.09
CA PRO A 260 15.65 -4.01 10.39
C PRO A 260 16.73 -3.50 11.38
N PRO A 261 18.01 -3.47 10.97
CA PRO A 261 19.07 -2.89 11.79
C PRO A 261 18.82 -1.42 12.13
N THR A 262 19.23 -0.99 13.33
CA THR A 262 19.06 0.39 13.80
C THR A 262 19.65 1.42 12.85
N GLU A 263 20.84 1.14 12.27
CA GLU A 263 21.48 2.03 11.29
C GLU A 263 20.61 2.30 10.06
N LEU A 264 19.82 1.32 9.62
CA LEU A 264 18.89 1.48 8.50
C LEU A 264 17.72 2.39 8.91
N ILE A 265 17.16 2.18 10.11
CA ILE A 265 16.07 3.01 10.64
C ILE A 265 16.52 4.45 10.78
N GLU A 266 17.73 4.70 11.29
CA GLU A 266 18.30 6.04 11.45
C GLU A 266 18.50 6.73 10.10
N ALA A 267 19.08 6.04 9.12
CA ALA A 267 19.26 6.56 7.77
C ALA A 267 17.93 6.94 7.11
N LEU A 268 16.91 6.10 7.26
CA LEU A 268 15.56 6.38 6.75
C LEU A 268 14.90 7.53 7.52
N THR A 269 15.09 7.62 8.84
CA THR A 269 14.57 8.72 9.68
C THR A 269 15.10 10.08 9.19
N VAL A 270 16.37 10.17 8.78
CA VAL A 270 16.93 11.37 8.15
C VAL A 270 16.19 11.72 6.85
N GLY A 271 15.92 10.71 6.01
CA GLY A 271 15.11 10.89 4.79
C GLY A 271 13.69 11.39 5.08
N VAL A 272 13.03 10.82 6.09
CA VAL A 272 11.68 11.23 6.52
C VAL A 272 11.68 12.67 7.05
N ARG A 273 12.71 13.08 7.81
CA ARG A 273 12.85 14.48 8.26
C ARG A 273 12.99 15.46 7.10
N LYS A 274 13.71 15.10 6.03
CA LYS A 274 13.76 15.90 4.80
C LYS A 274 12.38 16.04 4.16
N ALA A 275 11.59 14.97 4.10
CA ALA A 275 10.23 15.03 3.59
C ALA A 275 9.28 15.87 4.48
N SER A 276 9.44 15.80 5.81
CA SER A 276 8.72 16.68 6.76
C SER A 276 9.03 18.15 6.50
N ALA A 277 10.30 18.49 6.24
CA ALA A 277 10.76 19.84 5.91
C ALA A 277 10.25 20.34 4.55
N LEU A 278 9.95 19.43 3.62
CA LEU A 278 9.24 19.74 2.37
C LEU A 278 7.73 19.97 2.57
N GLY A 279 7.22 19.80 3.79
CA GLY A 279 5.83 20.03 4.13
C GLY A 279 4.97 18.77 4.24
N TYR A 280 5.52 17.57 4.07
CA TYR A 280 4.72 16.34 4.09
C TYR A 280 4.19 16.03 5.50
N ARG A 281 2.92 15.62 5.58
CA ARG A 281 2.21 15.23 6.80
C ARG A 281 1.39 13.98 6.50
N GLY A 282 1.66 12.86 7.16
CA GLY A 282 1.09 11.59 6.72
C GLY A 282 1.83 10.36 7.22
N TYR A 283 1.27 9.19 6.89
CA TYR A 283 1.99 7.93 6.96
C TYR A 283 2.91 7.80 5.75
N CYS A 284 4.14 7.33 5.97
CA CYS A 284 5.02 6.95 4.87
C CYS A 284 5.82 5.69 5.20
N SER A 285 6.34 5.04 4.19
CA SER A 285 7.18 3.86 4.37
C SER A 285 8.27 3.77 3.32
N PHE A 286 9.27 2.95 3.63
CA PHE A 286 10.31 2.57 2.69
C PHE A 286 10.37 1.05 2.61
N ASP A 287 10.50 0.55 1.38
CA ASP A 287 10.92 -0.82 1.14
C ASP A 287 12.45 -0.81 1.16
N ALA A 288 13.02 -1.52 2.13
CA ALA A 288 14.45 -1.60 2.32
C ALA A 288 14.84 -2.99 2.85
N GLY A 289 16.06 -3.42 2.59
CA GLY A 289 16.46 -4.78 2.92
C GLY A 289 17.95 -4.93 3.14
N ILE A 290 18.33 -6.14 3.57
CA ILE A 290 19.72 -6.58 3.65
C ILE A 290 19.98 -7.59 2.54
N SER A 291 21.03 -7.34 1.75
CA SER A 291 21.46 -8.25 0.69
C SER A 291 22.03 -9.54 1.28
N ARG A 292 22.21 -10.57 0.44
CA ARG A 292 22.92 -11.80 0.82
C ARG A 292 24.39 -11.56 1.19
N THR A 293 24.97 -10.43 0.77
CA THR A 293 26.34 -10.00 1.11
C THR A 293 26.38 -9.10 2.35
N GLY A 294 25.24 -8.83 2.99
CA GLY A 294 25.15 -8.02 4.20
C GLY A 294 24.96 -6.52 3.97
N GLU A 295 24.77 -6.09 2.73
CA GLU A 295 24.64 -4.67 2.38
C GLU A 295 23.20 -4.19 2.53
N LEU A 296 23.01 -3.03 3.15
CA LEU A 296 21.70 -2.41 3.31
C LEU A 296 21.33 -1.59 2.07
N ARG A 297 20.11 -1.79 1.58
CA ARG A 297 19.62 -1.15 0.35
C ARG A 297 18.16 -0.70 0.48
N VAL A 298 17.86 0.50 -0.01
CA VAL A 298 16.52 1.11 -0.07
C VAL A 298 16.05 1.16 -1.52
N ILE A 299 14.86 0.61 -1.78
CA ILE A 299 14.40 0.32 -3.15
C ILE A 299 13.11 1.01 -3.55
N ASP A 300 12.27 1.45 -2.60
CA ASP A 300 11.02 2.14 -2.91
C ASP A 300 10.58 3.09 -1.77
N PRO A 301 10.26 4.36 -2.04
CA PRO A 301 9.53 5.22 -1.11
C PRO A 301 8.02 5.12 -1.34
N ASN A 302 7.24 5.16 -0.26
CA ASN A 302 5.78 5.23 -0.30
C ASN A 302 5.31 6.33 0.65
N PHE A 303 4.99 7.52 0.13
CA PHE A 303 4.48 8.65 0.91
C PHE A 303 2.96 8.65 0.92
N ARG A 304 2.42 7.57 1.47
CA ARG A 304 1.01 7.23 1.61
C ARG A 304 0.90 5.98 2.51
N VAL A 305 -0.32 5.62 2.87
CA VAL A 305 -0.59 4.32 3.49
C VAL A 305 -0.23 3.19 2.51
N SER A 306 0.48 2.18 3.03
CA SER A 306 0.85 0.95 2.33
C SER A 306 0.03 -0.24 2.84
N GLY A 307 0.07 -1.37 2.15
CA GLY A 307 -0.60 -2.61 2.62
C GLY A 307 -0.10 -3.10 3.98
N ALA A 308 1.13 -2.74 4.36
CA ALA A 308 1.72 -3.09 5.66
C ALA A 308 1.37 -2.08 6.77
N THR A 309 1.01 -0.83 6.43
CA THR A 309 0.77 0.25 7.42
C THR A 309 -0.29 -0.16 8.43
N THR A 310 -1.46 -0.62 7.97
CA THR A 310 -2.56 -1.06 8.85
C THR A 310 -2.16 -2.26 9.72
N SER A 311 -1.34 -3.16 9.19
CA SER A 311 -0.82 -4.31 9.94
C SER A 311 0.07 -3.86 11.09
N VAL A 312 0.99 -2.92 10.84
CA VAL A 312 1.91 -2.39 11.84
C VAL A 312 1.18 -1.59 12.92
N LEU A 313 0.18 -0.78 12.54
CA LEU A 313 -0.60 0.02 13.49
C LEU A 313 -1.42 -0.85 14.45
N HIS A 314 -1.98 -1.96 13.94
CA HIS A 314 -2.83 -2.89 14.70
C HIS A 314 -2.11 -4.16 15.14
N ARG A 315 -0.77 -4.18 15.10
CA ARG A 315 0.02 -5.39 15.43
C ARG A 315 -0.29 -5.96 16.81
N SER A 316 -0.59 -5.08 17.78
CA SER A 316 -0.90 -5.46 19.16
C SER A 316 -2.15 -6.33 19.27
N SER A 317 -3.07 -6.27 18.28
CA SER A 317 -4.27 -7.08 18.25
C SER A 317 -3.99 -8.58 18.20
N LEU A 318 -2.82 -8.99 17.68
CA LEU A 318 -2.40 -10.39 17.64
C LEU A 318 -1.04 -10.63 18.31
N LEU A 319 -0.07 -9.73 18.16
CA LEU A 319 1.27 -9.91 18.74
C LEU A 319 1.30 -9.86 20.27
N GLY A 320 0.23 -9.39 20.91
CA GLY A 320 0.05 -9.53 22.35
C GLY A 320 -0.27 -10.97 22.80
N GLN A 321 -0.70 -11.83 21.87
CA GLN A 321 -1.17 -13.20 22.13
C GLN A 321 -0.37 -14.26 21.38
N HIS A 322 0.32 -13.86 20.30
CA HIS A 322 1.06 -14.74 19.40
C HIS A 322 2.44 -14.14 19.11
N PRO A 323 3.51 -14.96 19.02
CA PRO A 323 4.85 -14.46 18.68
C PRO A 323 5.01 -14.07 17.20
N CYS A 324 4.08 -14.48 16.33
CA CYS A 324 4.12 -14.21 14.90
C CYS A 324 2.75 -13.82 14.39
N ALA A 325 2.71 -12.79 13.54
CA ALA A 325 1.50 -12.37 12.84
C ALA A 325 1.78 -12.20 11.33
N MET A 326 0.89 -12.71 10.48
CA MET A 326 1.04 -12.62 9.02
C MET A 326 -0.20 -12.01 8.39
N THR A 327 -0.01 -10.96 7.61
CA THR A 327 -1.08 -10.31 6.84
C THR A 327 -1.08 -10.80 5.41
N THR A 328 -2.24 -11.15 4.89
CA THR A 328 -2.43 -11.52 3.48
C THR A 328 -3.86 -11.20 3.02
N PHE A 329 -4.10 -11.42 1.72
CA PHE A 329 -5.41 -11.30 1.11
C PHE A 329 -6.12 -12.65 1.04
N PHE A 330 -7.40 -12.63 1.35
CA PHE A 330 -8.34 -13.73 1.08
C PHE A 330 -9.34 -13.29 0.02
N SER A 331 -9.86 -14.25 -0.73
CA SER A 331 -10.90 -14.03 -1.72
C SER A 331 -12.18 -14.76 -1.31
N LEU A 332 -13.33 -14.24 -1.73
CA LEU A 332 -14.62 -14.85 -1.48
C LEU A 332 -15.54 -14.59 -2.69
N ALA A 333 -16.53 -15.45 -2.91
CA ALA A 333 -17.53 -15.20 -3.95
C ALA A 333 -18.28 -13.85 -3.71
N PRO A 334 -18.64 -13.12 -4.78
CA PRO A 334 -19.36 -11.85 -4.68
C PRO A 334 -20.67 -12.01 -3.89
N GLY A 335 -21.04 -11.00 -3.11
CA GLY A 335 -22.31 -10.96 -2.38
C GLY A 335 -22.36 -11.80 -1.10
N VAL A 336 -21.44 -12.76 -0.91
CA VAL A 336 -21.42 -13.63 0.28
C VAL A 336 -21.11 -12.81 1.54
N ASP A 337 -21.75 -13.16 2.65
CA ASP A 337 -21.43 -12.63 3.97
C ASP A 337 -20.32 -13.48 4.59
N ALA A 338 -19.14 -12.88 4.79
CA ALA A 338 -17.99 -13.58 5.36
C ALA A 338 -18.06 -13.68 6.89
N GLU A 339 -18.93 -12.93 7.58
CA GLU A 339 -18.98 -12.90 9.04
C GLU A 339 -19.21 -14.28 9.66
N PRO A 340 -20.21 -15.09 9.25
CA PRO A 340 -20.42 -16.41 9.84
C PRO A 340 -19.24 -17.37 9.62
N ILE A 341 -18.49 -17.17 8.53
CA ILE A 341 -17.34 -18.01 8.15
C ILE A 341 -16.11 -17.62 8.97
N LEU A 342 -15.88 -16.32 9.17
CA LEU A 342 -14.67 -15.78 9.78
C LEU A 342 -14.79 -15.57 11.30
N ALA A 343 -16.02 -15.40 11.82
CA ALA A 343 -16.28 -15.22 13.24
C ALA A 343 -15.56 -16.24 14.13
N PRO A 344 -15.55 -17.56 13.82
CA PRO A 344 -14.84 -18.53 14.66
C PRO A 344 -13.33 -18.27 14.78
N PHE A 345 -12.69 -17.71 13.74
CA PHE A 345 -11.26 -17.37 13.77
C PHE A 345 -11.01 -16.05 14.52
N ILE A 346 -11.90 -15.07 14.35
CA ILE A 346 -11.84 -13.78 15.05
C ILE A 346 -12.03 -14.00 16.55
N ASP A 347 -13.06 -14.75 16.95
CA ASP A 347 -13.43 -14.98 18.35
C ASP A 347 -12.35 -15.77 19.12
N ARG A 348 -11.55 -16.59 18.42
CA ARG A 348 -10.40 -17.30 18.98
C ARG A 348 -9.12 -16.44 19.05
N GLY A 349 -9.18 -15.16 18.68
CA GLY A 349 -8.02 -14.29 18.62
C GLY A 349 -6.99 -14.73 17.57
N GLN A 350 -7.42 -15.42 16.50
CA GLN A 350 -6.55 -15.96 15.46
C GLN A 350 -6.52 -15.10 14.20
N LEU A 351 -7.53 -14.26 13.98
CA LEU A 351 -7.69 -13.43 12.79
C LEU A 351 -8.16 -12.03 13.18
N VAL A 352 -7.57 -11.01 12.55
CA VAL A 352 -8.05 -9.64 12.55
C VAL A 352 -8.28 -9.22 11.11
N VAL A 353 -9.49 -8.75 10.80
CA VAL A 353 -9.86 -8.25 9.47
C VAL A 353 -9.70 -6.74 9.44
N PHE A 354 -8.87 -6.24 8.53
CA PHE A 354 -8.63 -4.80 8.36
C PHE A 354 -9.53 -4.16 7.30
N MET A 355 -9.93 -4.95 6.30
CA MET A 355 -10.73 -4.51 5.17
C MET A 355 -11.47 -5.72 4.58
N HIS A 356 -12.73 -5.51 4.22
CA HIS A 356 -13.50 -6.39 3.34
C HIS A 356 -14.11 -5.53 2.25
N TYR A 357 -13.77 -5.82 0.99
CA TYR A 357 -14.25 -5.10 -0.18
C TYR A 357 -15.05 -6.06 -1.07
N ASP A 358 -16.35 -5.81 -1.22
CA ASP A 358 -17.21 -6.56 -2.12
C ASP A 358 -17.63 -5.72 -3.34
N PRO A 359 -17.09 -6.02 -4.53
CA PRO A 359 -17.49 -5.40 -5.80
C PRO A 359 -18.99 -5.43 -6.07
N ALA A 360 -19.73 -6.42 -5.56
CA ALA A 360 -21.17 -6.54 -5.75
C ALA A 360 -21.97 -5.36 -5.16
N MET A 361 -21.36 -4.58 -4.25
CA MET A 361 -21.96 -3.38 -3.69
C MET A 361 -21.66 -2.12 -4.50
N THR A 362 -20.86 -2.24 -5.56
CA THR A 362 -20.39 -1.12 -6.41
C THR A 362 -20.96 -1.22 -7.83
N ASP A 363 -20.65 -0.24 -8.66
CA ASP A 363 -21.02 -0.26 -10.09
C ASP A 363 -19.96 -1.00 -10.95
N ASN A 364 -18.95 -1.60 -10.32
CA ASN A 364 -17.86 -2.32 -10.99
C ASN A 364 -18.19 -3.79 -11.32
N GLY A 365 -19.41 -4.27 -11.01
CA GLY A 365 -19.89 -5.60 -11.39
C GLY A 365 -19.57 -6.74 -10.41
N LEU A 366 -19.89 -7.96 -10.80
CA LEU A 366 -19.79 -9.17 -9.96
C LEU A 366 -18.40 -9.79 -10.04
N PHE A 367 -17.49 -9.30 -9.21
CA PHE A 367 -16.14 -9.84 -9.04
C PHE A 367 -15.96 -10.42 -7.63
N PRO A 368 -15.04 -11.37 -7.42
CA PRO A 368 -14.74 -11.88 -6.09
C PRO A 368 -14.48 -10.75 -5.09
N ALA A 369 -15.09 -10.86 -3.90
CA ALA A 369 -14.79 -9.99 -2.78
C ALA A 369 -13.36 -10.26 -2.29
N THR A 370 -12.72 -9.23 -1.77
CA THR A 370 -11.35 -9.29 -1.24
C THR A 370 -11.35 -8.92 0.23
N ILE A 371 -10.61 -9.67 1.03
CA ILE A 371 -10.43 -9.42 2.46
C ILE A 371 -8.94 -9.26 2.73
N LEU A 372 -8.53 -8.17 3.38
CA LEU A 372 -7.21 -8.06 3.98
C LEU A 372 -7.32 -8.44 5.45
N GLY A 373 -6.61 -9.50 5.84
CA GLY A 373 -6.62 -9.98 7.21
C GLY A 373 -5.22 -10.35 7.70
N MET A 374 -5.04 -10.24 9.01
CA MET A 374 -3.83 -10.66 9.72
C MET A 374 -4.15 -11.85 10.59
N VAL A 375 -3.34 -12.91 10.48
CA VAL A 375 -3.45 -14.11 11.31
C VAL A 375 -2.34 -14.15 12.35
N GLY A 376 -2.64 -14.65 13.55
CA GLY A 376 -1.66 -14.81 14.64
C GLY A 376 -1.45 -16.28 14.97
N ALA A 377 -0.19 -16.70 15.10
CA ALA A 377 0.17 -18.06 15.53
C ALA A 377 1.59 -18.12 16.14
N SER A 378 2.03 -19.33 16.52
CA SER A 378 3.34 -19.60 17.12
C SER A 378 4.55 -19.35 16.21
N GLY A 379 4.35 -19.17 14.90
CA GLY A 379 5.43 -18.98 13.93
C GLY A 379 4.90 -18.93 12.49
N ARG A 380 5.80 -18.66 11.53
CA ARG A 380 5.44 -18.46 10.11
C ARG A 380 4.70 -19.67 9.52
N ASP A 381 5.15 -20.88 9.80
CA ASP A 381 4.51 -22.11 9.29
C ASP A 381 3.10 -22.29 9.84
N SER A 382 2.91 -22.07 11.15
CA SER A 382 1.59 -22.14 11.81
C SER A 382 0.63 -21.07 11.27
N CYS A 383 1.13 -19.85 11.01
CA CYS A 383 0.34 -18.84 10.32
C CYS A 383 -0.04 -19.29 8.90
N GLY A 384 0.86 -19.94 8.16
CA GLY A 384 0.58 -20.52 6.85
C GLY A 384 -0.52 -21.58 6.87
N VAL A 385 -0.50 -22.47 7.87
CA VAL A 385 -1.56 -23.48 8.08
C VAL A 385 -2.91 -22.80 8.35
N LEU A 386 -2.92 -21.78 9.21
CA LEU A 386 -4.13 -21.03 9.56
C LEU A 386 -4.71 -20.27 8.36
N ILE A 387 -3.86 -19.63 7.54
CA ILE A 387 -4.26 -19.01 6.27
C ILE A 387 -4.93 -20.04 5.36
N ALA A 388 -4.32 -21.22 5.20
CA ALA A 388 -4.90 -22.27 4.35
C ALA A 388 -6.24 -22.82 4.90
N GLN A 389 -6.43 -22.84 6.22
CA GLN A 389 -7.71 -23.20 6.83
C GLN A 389 -8.79 -22.16 6.53
N ILE A 390 -8.46 -20.87 6.65
CA ILE A 390 -9.38 -19.77 6.36
C ILE A 390 -9.74 -19.75 4.86
N GLN A 391 -8.77 -19.92 3.97
CA GLN A 391 -9.00 -20.01 2.52
C GLN A 391 -9.98 -21.15 2.18
N ARG A 392 -9.78 -22.34 2.75
CA ARG A 392 -10.71 -23.46 2.59
C ARG A 392 -12.11 -23.15 3.12
N ALA A 393 -12.21 -22.46 4.25
CA ALA A 393 -13.51 -22.07 4.83
C ALA A 393 -14.26 -21.05 3.95
N LEU A 394 -13.53 -20.16 3.29
CA LEU A 394 -14.07 -19.17 2.34
C LEU A 394 -14.37 -19.78 0.95
N GLY A 395 -13.94 -21.02 0.68
CA GLY A 395 -14.10 -21.67 -0.62
C GLY A 395 -13.18 -21.10 -1.71
N SER A 396 -12.02 -20.54 -1.32
CA SER A 396 -11.05 -19.87 -2.20
C SER A 396 -9.77 -20.66 -2.40
#